data_AF-A0A9W9I147-F1
#
_entry.id   AF-A0A9W9I147-F1
#
_cell.length_a   1.000
_cell.length_b   1.000
_cell.length_c   1.000
_cell.angle_alpha   90.00
_cell.angle_beta   90.00
_cell.angle_gamma   90.00
#
_symmetry.space_group_name_H-M   'P 1'
#
loop_
_entity.id
_entity.type
_entity.pdbx_description
1 polymer ?
#
loop_
_entity_poly.entity_id
_entity_poly.type
_entity_poly.pdbx_seq_one_letter_code
_entity_poly.pdbx_strand_id
1 'polypeptide(L)'
;MIANFTKLTALLKEKGAMSPTAIQKAEEEAFTQVNSLLLKDLNTRVKACPSRDMTDLLEHKAKTYPGLWKTFPEASMQSTAENFHHSDATSVVDERAKFLVPINAAIVQLLSATVIKEALEGSDEGLSAIIEGLNKFVTMSEVIWHLGSTAVLGLTPALVMKVARIARSDPGYTGHSSAARHQARLLAHVARTGEPLDSKWKFLSENEKASLKEQLDAIVGDFRFLPALVTHEPQAVLGGGSPRRCKDARRQFRIAPGPIGSETELNEFLTSHPQQTQSSTIAMIRSYLEDSQHQLVLAHGDFHPRNIIVATSRLHDSVPLHKPHHTTNDIVTQYNTPVTITAILDWEMCG
;
A
#
# COMPACT_ATOMS: atom_id res chain seq x y z
N MET A 1 -10.64 11.70 -30.52
CA MET A 1 -10.07 12.14 -29.22
C MET A 1 -8.69 12.79 -29.44
N ILE A 2 -7.77 12.15 -30.15
CA ILE A 2 -6.41 12.67 -30.45
C ILE A 2 -6.43 13.94 -31.32
N ALA A 3 -7.33 14.06 -32.30
CA ALA A 3 -7.40 15.22 -33.21
C ALA A 3 -7.89 16.53 -32.55
N ASN A 4 -8.59 16.44 -31.41
CA ASN A 4 -9.09 17.63 -30.69
C ASN A 4 -8.06 18.14 -29.66
N PHE A 5 -7.19 17.26 -29.16
CA PHE A 5 -6.08 17.61 -28.28
C PHE A 5 -5.12 18.60 -28.96
N THR A 6 -4.76 18.33 -30.21
CA THR A 6 -3.84 19.19 -30.97
C THR A 6 -4.39 20.60 -31.19
N LYS A 7 -5.72 20.76 -31.29
CA LYS A 7 -6.38 22.05 -31.55
C LYS A 7 -6.46 22.93 -30.29
N LEU A 8 -6.72 22.34 -29.11
CA LEU A 8 -6.77 23.06 -27.84
C LEU A 8 -5.37 23.49 -27.38
N THR A 9 -4.37 22.61 -27.54
CA THR A 9 -2.97 22.92 -27.21
C THR A 9 -2.39 23.99 -28.13
N ALA A 10 -2.80 24.05 -29.41
CA ALA A 10 -2.39 25.09 -30.35
C ALA A 10 -2.97 26.47 -29.99
N LEU A 11 -4.27 26.54 -29.62
CA LEU A 11 -4.93 27.78 -29.22
C LEU A 11 -4.38 28.38 -27.91
N LEU A 12 -3.89 27.54 -27.00
CA LEU A 12 -3.30 27.99 -25.72
C LEU A 12 -1.84 28.42 -25.87
N LYS A 13 -1.08 27.81 -26.79
CA LYS A 13 0.29 28.22 -27.13
C LYS A 13 0.33 29.61 -27.79
N GLU A 14 -0.70 29.96 -28.54
CA GLU A 14 -0.83 31.24 -29.25
C GLU A 14 -1.20 32.42 -28.30
N LYS A 15 -1.77 32.13 -27.12
CA LYS A 15 -2.19 33.14 -26.12
C LYS A 15 -1.20 33.39 -24.98
N GLY A 16 -0.01 32.79 -25.00
CA GLY A 16 1.06 33.09 -24.04
C GLY A 16 0.70 32.82 -22.57
N ALA A 17 -0.22 31.89 -22.29
CA ALA A 17 -0.72 31.64 -20.94
C ALA A 17 -0.61 30.15 -20.57
N MET A 18 0.01 29.92 -19.41
CA MET A 18 0.22 28.64 -18.71
C MET A 18 1.19 27.65 -19.35
N SER A 19 2.10 27.14 -18.52
CA SER A 19 3.00 26.05 -18.90
C SER A 19 2.19 24.76 -19.15
N PRO A 20 2.63 23.87 -20.07
CA PRO A 20 1.95 22.60 -20.33
C PRO A 20 1.74 21.76 -19.06
N THR A 21 2.65 21.89 -18.09
CA THR A 21 2.60 21.23 -16.79
C THR A 21 1.47 21.76 -15.89
N ALA A 22 1.20 23.07 -15.94
CA ALA A 22 0.13 23.67 -15.15
C ALA A 22 -1.27 23.31 -15.68
N ILE A 23 -1.38 23.13 -17.01
CA ILE A 23 -2.60 22.65 -17.67
C ILE A 23 -2.91 21.21 -17.24
N GLN A 24 -1.91 20.32 -17.27
CA GLN A 24 -2.09 18.93 -16.84
C GLN A 24 -2.50 18.82 -15.36
N LYS A 25 -1.88 19.63 -14.50
CA LYS A 25 -2.20 19.65 -13.07
C LYS A 25 -3.64 20.13 -12.82
N ALA A 26 -4.08 21.18 -13.49
CA ALA A 26 -5.45 21.68 -13.36
C ALA A 26 -6.50 20.67 -13.86
N GLU A 27 -6.18 19.94 -14.93
CA GLU A 27 -7.03 18.85 -15.42
C GLU A 27 -7.12 17.70 -14.40
N GLU A 28 -5.99 17.29 -13.83
CA GLU A 28 -5.93 16.22 -12.82
C GLU A 28 -6.70 16.57 -11.53
N GLU A 29 -6.58 17.82 -11.07
CA GLU A 29 -7.35 18.34 -9.93
C GLU A 29 -8.85 18.35 -10.22
N ALA A 30 -9.27 18.79 -11.41
CA ALA A 30 -10.67 18.79 -11.83
C ALA A 30 -11.23 17.35 -11.89
N PHE A 31 -10.45 16.39 -12.39
CA PHE A 31 -10.85 14.97 -12.41
C PHE A 31 -11.01 14.39 -11.02
N THR A 32 -10.08 14.72 -10.12
CA THR A 32 -10.13 14.30 -8.72
C THR A 32 -11.41 14.82 -8.04
N GLN A 33 -11.81 16.07 -8.31
CA GLN A 33 -13.04 16.64 -7.76
C GLN A 33 -14.30 15.95 -8.30
N VAL A 34 -14.39 15.71 -9.62
CA VAL A 34 -15.54 15.02 -10.23
C VAL A 34 -15.69 13.61 -9.67
N ASN A 35 -14.58 12.87 -9.55
CA ASN A 35 -14.58 11.53 -8.98
C ASN A 35 -15.00 11.52 -7.51
N SER A 36 -14.51 12.48 -6.72
CA SER A 36 -14.89 12.64 -5.32
C SER A 36 -16.40 12.89 -5.15
N LEU A 37 -16.98 13.76 -5.98
CA LEU A 37 -18.42 14.06 -5.96
C LEU A 37 -19.28 12.85 -6.33
N LEU A 38 -18.87 12.10 -7.36
CA LEU A 38 -19.58 10.89 -7.80
C LEU A 38 -19.53 9.80 -6.73
N LEU A 39 -18.35 9.57 -6.16
CA LEU A 39 -18.17 8.58 -5.11
C LEU A 39 -18.97 8.95 -3.85
N LYS A 40 -19.06 10.24 -3.51
CA LYS A 40 -19.87 10.74 -2.41
C LYS A 40 -21.37 10.53 -2.66
N ASP A 41 -21.88 10.81 -3.85
CA ASP A 41 -23.30 10.57 -4.22
C ASP A 41 -23.64 9.08 -4.17
N LEU A 42 -22.80 8.22 -4.74
CA LEU A 42 -22.99 6.76 -4.69
C LEU A 42 -22.99 6.24 -3.25
N ASN A 43 -22.00 6.63 -2.45
CA ASN A 43 -21.92 6.23 -1.04
C ASN A 43 -23.13 6.71 -0.23
N THR A 44 -23.62 7.91 -0.49
CA THR A 44 -24.80 8.45 0.21
C THR A 44 -26.04 7.61 -0.10
N ARG A 45 -26.22 7.20 -1.36
CA ARG A 45 -27.38 6.38 -1.78
C ARG A 45 -27.31 4.95 -1.27
N VAL A 46 -26.12 4.34 -1.30
CA VAL A 46 -25.90 2.99 -0.75
C VAL A 46 -26.15 2.98 0.76
N LYS A 47 -25.69 4.01 1.49
CA LYS A 47 -25.97 4.13 2.94
C LYS A 47 -27.46 4.31 3.24
N ALA A 48 -28.17 5.06 2.42
CA ALA A 48 -29.60 5.30 2.62
C ALA A 48 -30.46 4.05 2.38
N CYS A 49 -30.08 3.20 1.41
CA CYS A 49 -30.76 1.94 1.16
C CYS A 49 -29.79 0.91 0.55
N PRO A 50 -29.15 0.06 1.38
CA PRO A 50 -28.13 -0.88 0.92
C PRO A 50 -28.63 -1.95 -0.07
N SER A 51 -29.93 -2.25 -0.04
CA SER A 51 -30.58 -3.25 -0.90
C SER A 51 -31.23 -2.66 -2.15
N ARG A 52 -31.06 -1.37 -2.41
CA ARG A 52 -31.66 -0.71 -3.59
C ARG A 52 -30.94 -1.18 -4.85
N ASP A 53 -31.71 -1.53 -5.89
CA ASP A 53 -31.15 -1.72 -7.22
C ASP A 53 -30.59 -0.39 -7.75
N MET A 54 -29.31 -0.40 -8.10
CA MET A 54 -28.54 0.77 -8.51
C MET A 54 -28.27 0.78 -10.02
N THR A 55 -28.79 -0.19 -10.77
CA THR A 55 -28.51 -0.39 -12.20
C THR A 55 -28.79 0.88 -13.01
N ASP A 56 -30.01 1.43 -12.93
CA ASP A 56 -30.39 2.65 -13.65
C ASP A 56 -29.52 3.86 -13.28
N LEU A 57 -29.12 3.95 -12.01
CA LEU A 57 -28.27 5.04 -11.56
C LEU A 57 -26.87 4.92 -12.13
N LEU A 58 -26.28 3.72 -12.07
CA LEU A 58 -24.94 3.46 -12.59
C LEU A 58 -24.91 3.67 -14.11
N GLU A 59 -25.93 3.22 -14.84
CA GLU A 59 -26.06 3.49 -16.28
C GLU A 59 -26.18 4.99 -16.58
N HIS A 60 -27.02 5.70 -15.82
CA HIS A 60 -27.15 7.16 -15.96
C HIS A 60 -25.84 7.88 -15.68
N LYS A 61 -25.10 7.49 -14.63
CA LYS A 61 -23.79 8.06 -14.30
C LYS A 61 -22.75 7.72 -15.36
N ALA A 62 -22.70 6.48 -15.85
CA ALA A 62 -21.80 6.07 -16.94
C ALA A 62 -22.05 6.87 -18.23
N LYS A 63 -23.32 7.19 -18.52
CA LYS A 63 -23.70 8.01 -19.69
C LYS A 63 -23.37 9.50 -19.53
N THR A 64 -23.50 10.03 -18.32
CA THR A 64 -23.28 11.46 -18.03
C THR A 64 -21.83 11.80 -17.70
N TYR A 65 -21.05 10.83 -17.22
CA TYR A 65 -19.65 10.99 -16.83
C TYR A 65 -18.76 11.58 -17.94
N PRO A 66 -18.80 11.10 -19.20
CA PRO A 66 -18.00 11.69 -20.28
C PRO A 66 -18.37 13.14 -20.62
N GLY A 67 -19.60 13.57 -20.30
CA GLY A 67 -20.04 14.95 -20.47
C GLY A 67 -19.48 15.86 -19.39
N LEU A 68 -19.55 15.42 -18.12
CA LEU A 68 -18.91 16.09 -16.99
C LEU A 68 -17.39 16.19 -17.19
N TRP A 69 -16.78 15.16 -17.78
CA TRP A 69 -15.37 15.10 -18.10
C TRP A 69 -14.93 16.17 -19.10
N LYS A 70 -15.84 16.66 -19.96
CA LYS A 70 -15.56 17.72 -20.93
C LYS A 70 -15.79 19.13 -20.38
N THR A 71 -16.83 19.32 -19.58
CA THR A 71 -17.24 20.66 -19.12
C THR A 71 -16.45 21.15 -17.90
N PHE A 72 -15.96 20.25 -17.05
CA PHE A 72 -15.24 20.64 -15.83
C PHE A 72 -13.84 21.24 -16.07
N PRO A 73 -12.99 20.68 -16.96
CA PRO A 73 -11.72 21.31 -17.30
C PRO A 73 -11.91 22.71 -17.88
N GLU A 74 -12.93 22.89 -18.75
CA GLU A 74 -13.25 24.18 -19.36
C GLU A 74 -13.66 25.23 -18.30
N ALA A 75 -14.52 24.87 -17.35
CA ALA A 75 -14.91 25.75 -16.25
C ALA A 75 -13.77 26.06 -15.26
N SER A 76 -12.91 25.09 -14.97
CA SER A 76 -11.76 25.26 -14.08
C SER A 76 -10.68 26.14 -14.71
N MET A 77 -10.44 26.02 -16.01
CA MET A 77 -9.53 26.89 -16.76
C MET A 77 -10.04 28.33 -16.84
N GLN A 78 -11.36 28.53 -16.95
CA GLN A 78 -11.99 29.84 -16.96
C GLN A 78 -11.88 30.54 -15.58
N SER A 79 -12.08 29.78 -14.50
CA SER A 79 -11.85 30.27 -13.12
C SER A 79 -10.38 30.59 -12.83
N THR A 80 -9.44 29.85 -13.43
CA THR A 80 -8.00 30.08 -13.22
C THR A 80 -7.53 31.33 -13.98
N ALA A 81 -8.03 31.55 -15.20
CA ALA A 81 -7.70 32.73 -16.00
C ALA A 81 -8.22 34.05 -15.38
N GLU A 82 -9.36 34.02 -14.70
CA GLU A 82 -9.92 35.20 -14.01
C GLU A 82 -9.20 35.53 -12.69
N ASN A 83 -8.57 34.55 -12.05
CA ASN A 83 -7.81 34.74 -10.80
C ASN A 83 -6.34 35.20 -11.00
N PHE A 84 -5.85 35.23 -12.25
CA PHE A 84 -4.45 35.59 -12.54
C PHE A 84 -4.10 37.09 -12.38
N HIS A 85 -5.08 37.94 -12.04
CA HIS A 85 -4.83 39.36 -11.74
C HIS A 85 -4.74 39.69 -10.25
N HIS A 86 -4.98 38.74 -9.34
CA HIS A 86 -4.80 38.97 -7.91
C HIS A 86 -4.56 37.65 -7.16
N SER A 87 -3.31 37.22 -7.06
CA SER A 87 -2.73 36.78 -5.79
C SER A 87 -1.29 36.33 -5.97
N ASP A 88 -0.44 37.05 -5.27
CA ASP A 88 0.91 36.70 -4.92
C ASP A 88 0.91 35.48 -3.98
N ALA A 89 1.91 34.61 -4.15
CA ALA A 89 2.45 33.65 -3.19
C ALA A 89 1.50 32.90 -2.22
N THR A 90 0.81 31.86 -2.71
CA THR A 90 0.37 30.74 -1.85
C THR A 90 1.37 29.59 -1.94
N SER A 91 2.18 29.45 -0.88
CA SER A 91 3.07 28.32 -0.62
C SER A 91 2.33 26.99 -0.76
N VAL A 92 2.67 26.20 -1.78
CA VAL A 92 2.22 24.80 -1.93
C VAL A 92 2.73 24.04 -0.71
N VAL A 93 1.83 23.69 0.21
CA VAL A 93 2.18 22.87 1.39
C VAL A 93 2.57 21.48 0.90
N ASP A 94 3.83 21.11 1.09
CA ASP A 94 4.34 19.79 0.73
C ASP A 94 3.57 18.70 1.49
N GLU A 95 2.88 17.82 0.77
CA GLU A 95 2.10 16.74 1.34
C GLU A 95 2.96 15.77 2.18
N ARG A 96 4.28 15.71 1.91
CA ARG A 96 5.26 14.92 2.66
C ARG A 96 5.36 15.36 4.11
N ALA A 97 5.10 16.64 4.41
CA ALA A 97 5.10 17.17 5.78
C ALA A 97 4.13 16.42 6.70
N LYS A 98 3.07 15.84 6.13
CA LYS A 98 2.07 15.04 6.88
C LYS A 98 2.66 13.71 7.39
N PHE A 99 3.74 13.22 6.78
CA PHE A 99 4.36 11.92 7.06
C PHE A 99 5.67 12.00 7.86
N LEU A 100 6.08 13.20 8.28
CA LEU A 100 7.24 13.38 9.15
C LEU A 100 7.02 12.66 10.49
N VAL A 101 8.05 11.93 10.92
CA VAL A 101 8.11 11.21 12.17
C VAL A 101 8.43 12.21 13.29
N PRO A 102 7.57 12.33 14.32
CA PRO A 102 7.86 13.19 15.46
C PRO A 102 9.14 12.76 16.18
N ILE A 103 9.93 13.71 16.68
CA ILE A 103 11.20 13.43 17.40
C ILE A 103 10.99 12.58 18.68
N ASN A 104 9.78 12.59 19.22
CA ASN A 104 9.36 11.82 20.39
C ASN A 104 8.61 10.52 20.01
N ALA A 105 8.66 10.09 18.75
CA ALA A 105 8.04 8.85 18.32
C ALA A 105 8.72 7.65 18.98
N ALA A 106 7.91 6.72 19.49
CA ALA A 106 8.39 5.43 19.95
C ALA A 106 8.53 4.49 18.75
N ILE A 107 9.74 3.96 18.54
CA ILE A 107 9.97 2.89 17.58
C ILE A 107 9.49 1.58 18.20
N VAL A 108 8.37 1.06 17.68
CA VAL A 108 7.75 -0.18 18.18
C VAL A 108 8.45 -1.42 17.62
N GLN A 109 9.14 -1.30 16.47
CA GLN A 109 9.84 -2.39 15.81
C GLN A 109 11.18 -1.93 15.27
N LEU A 110 12.21 -2.77 15.44
CA LEU A 110 13.58 -2.45 15.03
C LEU A 110 13.63 -2.18 13.52
N LEU A 111 14.19 -1.03 13.14
CA LEU A 111 14.49 -0.73 11.74
C LEU A 111 15.59 -1.68 11.26
N SER A 112 15.55 -2.06 9.98
CA SER A 112 16.61 -2.92 9.44
C SER A 112 17.96 -2.19 9.50
N ALA A 113 19.05 -2.96 9.66
CA ALA A 113 20.40 -2.40 9.69
C ALA A 113 20.71 -1.54 8.44
N THR A 114 20.14 -1.91 7.29
CA THR A 114 20.24 -1.14 6.05
C THR A 114 19.56 0.23 6.17
N VAL A 115 18.34 0.29 6.72
CA VAL A 115 17.62 1.57 6.93
C VAL A 115 18.37 2.45 7.93
N ILE A 116 18.89 1.86 9.01
CA ILE A 116 19.67 2.59 10.02
C ILE A 116 20.96 3.17 9.41
N LYS A 117 21.68 2.36 8.63
CA LYS A 117 22.92 2.78 7.96
C LYS A 117 22.67 3.92 6.98
N GLU A 118 21.63 3.83 6.17
CA GLU A 118 21.25 4.89 5.22
C GLU A 118 20.79 6.15 5.98
N ALA A 119 19.97 6.00 7.03
CA ALA A 119 19.48 7.11 7.85
C ALA A 119 20.59 7.88 8.58
N LEU A 120 21.66 7.20 8.98
CA LEU A 120 22.69 7.82 9.82
C LEU A 120 23.81 8.52 9.04
N GLU A 121 24.07 8.23 7.75
CA GLU A 121 25.16 8.83 6.95
C GLU A 121 26.53 8.93 7.69
N GLY A 122 26.79 8.07 8.70
CA GLY A 122 28.00 8.11 9.55
C GLY A 122 27.92 8.95 10.84
N SER A 123 26.72 9.37 11.24
CA SER A 123 26.40 10.07 12.50
C SER A 123 26.17 9.09 13.67
N ASP A 124 26.12 9.64 14.89
CA ASP A 124 25.97 8.93 16.17
C ASP A 124 24.70 8.05 16.22
N GLU A 125 24.75 6.88 16.87
CA GLU A 125 23.67 5.86 16.90
C GLU A 125 22.44 6.24 17.76
N GLY A 126 22.18 7.54 17.90
CA GLY A 126 21.05 8.06 18.67
C GLY A 126 19.72 7.94 17.94
N LEU A 127 18.66 7.52 18.65
CA LEU A 127 17.28 7.47 18.13
C LEU A 127 16.84 8.78 17.46
N SER A 128 17.25 9.92 18.03
CA SER A 128 16.96 11.25 17.47
C SER A 128 17.62 11.45 16.10
N ALA A 129 18.87 11.02 15.93
CA ALA A 129 19.60 11.12 14.68
C ALA A 129 18.98 10.22 13.61
N ILE A 130 18.51 9.02 13.99
CA ILE A 130 17.79 8.11 13.09
C ILE A 130 16.48 8.75 12.61
N ILE A 131 15.70 9.34 13.52
CA ILE A 131 14.43 10.01 13.17
C ILE A 131 14.68 11.22 12.26
N GLU A 132 15.71 12.02 12.55
CA GLU A 132 16.11 13.16 11.73
C GLU A 132 16.54 12.73 10.32
N GLY A 133 17.36 11.69 10.21
CA GLY A 133 17.76 11.08 8.95
C GLY A 133 16.58 10.56 8.14
N LEU A 134 15.66 9.83 8.78
CA LEU A 134 14.42 9.37 8.14
C LEU A 134 13.56 10.53 7.64
N ASN A 135 13.43 11.60 8.42
CA ASN A 135 12.67 12.79 8.01
C ASN A 135 13.32 13.50 6.82
N LYS A 136 14.65 13.58 6.78
CA LYS A 136 15.38 14.07 5.60
C LYS A 136 15.02 13.24 4.37
N PHE A 137 15.04 11.91 4.47
CA PHE A 137 14.59 11.04 3.38
C PHE A 137 13.13 11.23 3.00
N VAL A 138 12.21 11.38 3.97
CA VAL A 138 10.78 11.67 3.68
C VAL A 138 10.65 12.94 2.85
N THR A 139 11.34 14.03 3.23
CA THR A 139 11.26 15.30 2.49
C THR A 139 11.79 15.19 1.06
N MET A 140 12.81 14.35 0.84
CA MET A 140 13.42 14.17 -0.49
C MET A 140 12.75 13.05 -1.32
N SER A 141 11.94 12.20 -0.70
CA SER A 141 11.40 10.99 -1.32
C SER A 141 10.41 11.22 -2.46
N GLU A 142 10.30 10.26 -3.37
CA GLU A 142 9.20 10.22 -4.33
C GLU A 142 7.96 9.62 -3.65
N VAL A 143 6.79 10.24 -3.79
CA VAL A 143 5.53 9.62 -3.36
C VAL A 143 5.11 8.62 -4.42
N ILE A 144 5.44 7.35 -4.20
CA ILE A 144 5.09 6.25 -5.13
C ILE A 144 3.58 6.00 -5.08
N TRP A 145 3.00 6.07 -3.89
CA TRP A 145 1.58 5.86 -3.67
C TRP A 145 1.10 6.52 -2.38
N HIS A 146 -0.15 6.99 -2.35
CA HIS A 146 -0.77 7.48 -1.13
C HIS A 146 -2.28 7.19 -1.10
N LEU A 147 -2.80 6.86 0.09
CA LEU A 147 -4.24 6.74 0.35
C LEU A 147 -4.53 7.07 1.82
N GLY A 148 -5.30 8.14 2.03
CA GLY A 148 -5.70 8.56 3.38
C GLY A 148 -4.49 8.88 4.26
N SER A 149 -4.32 8.13 5.36
CA SER A 149 -3.22 8.32 6.31
C SER A 149 -2.00 7.41 6.03
N THR A 150 -1.99 6.71 4.89
CA THR A 150 -0.91 5.81 4.50
C THR A 150 -0.25 6.31 3.21
N ALA A 151 1.08 6.29 3.16
CA ALA A 151 1.87 6.57 1.97
C ALA A 151 3.00 5.55 1.81
N VAL A 152 3.39 5.33 0.56
CA VAL A 152 4.57 4.56 0.17
C VAL A 152 5.54 5.55 -0.49
N LEU A 153 6.70 5.72 0.13
CA LEU A 153 7.70 6.71 -0.23
C LEU A 153 8.94 6.00 -0.78
N GLY A 154 9.39 6.36 -1.98
CA GLY A 154 10.67 5.95 -2.53
C GLY A 154 11.77 6.83 -1.96
N LEU A 155 12.50 6.34 -0.96
CA LEU A 155 13.57 7.09 -0.32
C LEU A 155 14.83 7.11 -1.20
N THR A 156 15.14 5.99 -1.83
CA THR A 156 16.20 5.83 -2.83
C THR A 156 15.75 4.83 -3.91
N PRO A 157 16.47 4.65 -5.03
CA PRO A 157 16.15 3.62 -6.01
C PRO A 157 16.11 2.19 -5.45
N ALA A 158 16.71 1.94 -4.28
CA ALA A 158 16.76 0.64 -3.63
C ALA A 158 15.96 0.59 -2.31
N LEU A 159 15.37 1.71 -1.88
CA LEU A 159 14.74 1.84 -0.57
C LEU A 159 13.37 2.49 -0.69
N VAL A 160 12.36 1.76 -0.24
CA VAL A 160 10.99 2.23 -0.12
C VAL A 160 10.61 2.28 1.37
N MET A 161 9.59 3.06 1.72
CA MET A 161 9.10 3.17 3.08
C MET A 161 7.58 3.33 3.08
N LYS A 162 6.85 2.41 3.75
CA LYS A 162 5.41 2.54 4.00
C LYS A 162 5.23 3.28 5.33
N VAL A 163 4.62 4.46 5.28
CA VAL A 163 4.32 5.28 6.46
C VAL A 163 2.81 5.24 6.68
N ALA A 164 2.37 4.87 7.88
CA ALA A 164 0.94 4.89 8.24
C ALA A 164 0.72 5.69 9.52
N ARG A 165 -0.12 6.72 9.46
CA ARG A 165 -0.56 7.42 10.66
C ARG A 165 -1.80 6.74 11.21
N ILE A 166 -1.66 6.13 12.38
CA ILE A 166 -2.78 5.51 13.10
C ILE A 166 -3.20 6.48 14.20
N ALA A 167 -4.37 7.08 14.07
CA ALA A 167 -5.00 7.75 15.19
C ALA A 167 -5.50 6.67 16.16
N ARG A 168 -4.96 6.64 17.38
CA ARG A 168 -5.59 5.88 18.46
C ARG A 168 -6.83 6.65 18.90
N SER A 169 -7.99 6.12 18.59
CA SER A 169 -9.20 6.42 19.36
C SER A 169 -9.19 5.43 20.52
N ASP A 170 -8.81 5.84 21.73
CA ASP A 170 -8.95 4.97 22.90
C ASP A 170 -10.46 4.68 23.09
N PRO A 171 -10.91 3.42 23.01
CA PRO A 171 -12.34 3.09 23.04
C PRO A 171 -12.95 3.17 24.46
N GLY A 172 -12.31 3.88 25.40
CA GLY A 172 -12.71 3.94 26.81
C GLY A 172 -12.80 5.34 27.43
N TYR A 173 -12.48 6.42 26.71
CA TYR A 173 -12.50 7.78 27.27
C TYR A 173 -13.60 8.64 26.66
N THR A 174 -14.84 8.47 27.15
CA THR A 174 -15.88 9.51 27.06
C THR A 174 -15.61 10.55 28.15
N GLY A 175 -14.59 11.38 27.95
CA GLY A 175 -14.23 12.43 28.91
C GLY A 175 -13.45 13.53 28.22
N HIS A 176 -14.00 14.75 28.26
CA HIS A 176 -13.43 15.95 27.67
C HIS A 176 -12.03 16.24 28.22
N SER A 177 -10.99 15.79 27.52
CA SER A 177 -9.68 16.45 27.54
C SER A 177 -8.97 16.19 26.20
N SER A 178 -8.63 17.29 25.54
CA SER A 178 -8.01 17.34 24.22
C SER A 178 -6.52 16.98 24.32
N ALA A 179 -6.17 15.75 23.97
CA ALA A 179 -4.87 15.41 23.39
C ALA A 179 -4.93 13.97 22.89
N ALA A 180 -5.54 13.73 21.72
CA ALA A 180 -5.31 12.49 21.01
C ALA A 180 -3.79 12.36 20.77
N ARG A 181 -3.12 11.48 21.52
CA ARG A 181 -1.72 11.15 21.25
C ARG A 181 -1.70 10.41 19.92
N HIS A 182 -1.34 11.12 18.86
CA HIS A 182 -1.16 10.54 17.55
C HIS A 182 0.11 9.69 17.60
N GLN A 183 -0.05 8.38 17.80
CA GLN A 183 1.06 7.45 17.75
C GLN A 183 1.30 7.11 16.28
N ALA A 184 2.24 7.79 15.63
CA ALA A 184 2.69 7.42 14.30
C ALA A 184 3.37 6.06 14.38
N ARG A 185 2.89 5.07 13.62
CA ARG A 185 3.60 3.79 13.44
C ARG A 185 4.30 3.85 12.10
N LEU A 186 5.62 3.93 12.15
CA LEU A 186 6.46 3.83 10.96
C LEU A 186 6.68 2.36 10.65
N LEU A 187 6.43 1.93 9.41
CA LEU A 187 6.65 0.56 8.97
C LEU A 187 7.51 0.59 7.69
N ALA A 188 8.80 0.89 7.88
CA ALA A 188 9.76 0.98 6.80
C ALA A 188 10.01 -0.41 6.18
N HIS A 189 9.59 -0.58 4.92
CA HIS A 189 9.79 -1.80 4.14
C HIS A 189 10.77 -1.51 3.00
N VAL A 190 11.96 -2.10 3.07
CA VAL A 190 12.94 -2.04 1.98
C VAL A 190 12.41 -2.86 0.80
N ALA A 191 11.90 -2.20 -0.23
CA ALA A 191 11.68 -2.85 -1.52
C ALA A 191 12.83 -2.45 -2.47
N ARG A 192 13.60 -3.44 -2.90
CA ARG A 192 14.43 -3.33 -4.10
C ARG A 192 13.50 -3.13 -5.31
N THR A 193 14.01 -2.49 -6.36
CA THR A 193 13.36 -2.45 -7.68
C THR A 193 12.82 -3.83 -8.08
N GLY A 194 11.59 -3.88 -8.58
CA GLY A 194 10.95 -5.13 -8.98
C GLY A 194 9.50 -4.94 -9.43
N GLU A 195 8.89 -6.02 -9.91
CA GLU A 195 7.51 -6.07 -10.37
C GLU A 195 6.73 -7.15 -9.60
N PRO A 196 5.41 -7.00 -9.42
CA PRO A 196 4.58 -8.03 -8.83
C PRO A 196 4.69 -9.38 -9.56
N LEU A 197 4.69 -10.48 -8.80
CA LEU A 197 4.89 -11.82 -9.34
C LEU A 197 3.80 -12.21 -10.33
N ASP A 198 2.53 -11.82 -10.09
CA ASP A 198 1.43 -12.09 -11.03
C ASP A 198 1.66 -11.48 -12.43
N SER A 199 2.27 -10.30 -12.46
CA SER A 199 2.56 -9.54 -13.68
C SER A 199 3.67 -10.21 -14.49
N LYS A 200 4.64 -10.85 -13.79
CA LYS A 200 5.74 -11.59 -14.42
C LYS A 200 5.47 -13.05 -14.68
N TRP A 201 4.56 -13.69 -13.94
CA TRP A 201 4.40 -15.14 -13.88
C TRP A 201 4.33 -15.83 -15.24
N LYS A 202 3.54 -15.26 -16.17
CA LYS A 202 3.33 -15.79 -17.52
C LYS A 202 4.57 -15.74 -18.42
N PHE A 203 5.59 -14.96 -18.05
CA PHE A 203 6.83 -14.79 -18.78
C PHE A 203 8.00 -15.57 -18.17
N LEU A 204 7.79 -16.23 -17.03
CA LEU A 204 8.79 -17.04 -16.36
C LEU A 204 8.85 -18.43 -16.99
N SER A 205 10.07 -18.90 -17.23
CA SER A 205 10.36 -20.29 -17.54
C SER A 205 10.04 -21.20 -16.36
N GLU A 206 9.90 -22.51 -16.62
CA GLU A 206 9.66 -23.49 -15.56
C GLU A 206 10.81 -23.55 -14.54
N ASN A 207 12.05 -23.31 -14.98
CA ASN A 207 13.21 -23.24 -14.09
C ASN A 207 13.15 -22.02 -13.16
N GLU A 208 12.75 -20.85 -13.67
CA GLU A 208 12.57 -19.65 -12.84
C GLU A 208 11.42 -19.82 -11.85
N LYS A 209 10.31 -20.45 -12.25
CA LYS A 209 9.20 -20.76 -11.33
C LYS A 209 9.63 -21.74 -10.24
N ALA A 210 10.41 -22.76 -10.58
CA ALA A 210 10.98 -23.69 -9.59
C ALA A 210 11.90 -22.97 -8.60
N SER A 211 12.79 -22.10 -9.10
CA SER A 211 13.65 -21.27 -8.25
C SER A 211 12.86 -20.33 -7.33
N LEU A 212 11.79 -19.70 -7.83
CA LEU A 212 10.93 -18.86 -7.01
C LEU A 212 10.16 -19.65 -5.96
N LYS A 213 9.71 -20.88 -6.27
CA LYS A 213 9.10 -21.76 -5.28
C LYS A 213 10.08 -22.07 -4.15
N GLU A 214 11.32 -22.42 -4.45
CA GLU A 214 12.34 -22.68 -3.43
C GLU A 214 12.61 -21.45 -2.55
N GLN A 215 12.67 -20.26 -3.15
CA GLN A 215 12.80 -19.00 -2.41
C GLN A 215 11.59 -18.73 -1.51
N LEU A 216 10.37 -18.95 -2.00
CA LEU A 216 9.14 -18.80 -1.20
C LEU A 216 9.09 -19.81 -0.05
N ASP A 217 9.47 -21.06 -0.29
CA ASP A 217 9.49 -22.10 0.73
C ASP A 217 10.44 -21.69 1.87
N ALA A 218 11.63 -21.16 1.54
CA ALA A 218 12.57 -20.63 2.53
C ALA A 218 12.01 -19.42 3.31
N ILE A 219 11.51 -18.40 2.60
CA ILE A 219 10.97 -17.18 3.23
C ILE A 219 9.76 -17.48 4.12
N VAL A 220 8.83 -18.31 3.65
CA VAL A 220 7.64 -18.73 4.40
C VAL A 220 8.04 -19.58 5.60
N GLY A 221 9.06 -20.43 5.46
CA GLY A 221 9.69 -21.10 6.60
C GLY A 221 10.13 -20.07 7.64
N ASP A 222 11.01 -19.15 7.26
CA ASP A 222 11.61 -18.19 8.17
C ASP A 222 10.58 -17.39 8.98
N PHE A 223 9.58 -16.78 8.31
CA PHE A 223 8.63 -15.95 9.03
C PHE A 223 7.66 -16.76 9.90
N ARG A 224 7.34 -18.00 9.54
CA ARG A 224 6.49 -18.88 10.38
C ARG A 224 7.15 -19.29 11.68
N PHE A 225 8.49 -19.31 11.72
CA PHE A 225 9.27 -19.61 12.93
C PHE A 225 9.68 -18.37 13.73
N LEU A 226 9.23 -17.17 13.34
CA LEU A 226 9.45 -15.99 14.16
C LEU A 226 8.73 -16.15 15.51
N PRO A 227 9.40 -15.81 16.63
CA PRO A 227 8.79 -15.91 17.94
C PRO A 227 7.61 -14.93 18.04
N ALA A 228 6.54 -15.36 18.70
CA ALA A 228 5.42 -14.48 19.01
C ALA A 228 5.93 -13.29 19.84
N LEU A 229 5.62 -12.08 19.39
CA LEU A 229 6.04 -10.86 20.09
C LEU A 229 5.47 -10.84 21.51
N VAL A 230 6.31 -10.53 22.49
CA VAL A 230 5.90 -10.34 23.89
C VAL A 230 4.90 -9.19 23.96
N THR A 231 3.71 -9.47 24.49
CA THR A 231 2.63 -8.50 24.62
C THR A 231 2.39 -8.17 26.09
N HIS A 232 1.95 -6.94 26.37
CA HIS A 232 1.53 -6.51 27.72
C HIS A 232 0.22 -7.18 28.18
N GLU A 233 -0.50 -7.86 27.28
CA GLU A 233 -1.64 -8.73 27.56
C GLU A 233 -1.18 -10.19 27.39
N PRO A 234 -0.80 -10.91 28.47
CA PRO A 234 -0.32 -12.29 28.39
C PRO A 234 -1.35 -13.24 27.79
N GLN A 235 -2.64 -12.95 27.98
CA GLN A 235 -3.76 -13.71 27.40
C GLN A 235 -3.94 -13.50 25.89
N ALA A 236 -3.33 -12.48 25.29
CA ALA A 236 -3.46 -12.20 23.86
C ALA A 236 -2.37 -12.94 23.08
N VAL A 237 -2.51 -14.26 22.93
CA VAL A 237 -1.54 -15.08 22.19
C VAL A 237 -1.73 -14.88 20.68
N LEU A 238 -2.98 -14.79 20.22
CA LEU A 238 -3.34 -14.79 18.80
C LEU A 238 -3.77 -13.42 18.28
N GLY A 239 -3.51 -13.20 16.99
CA GLY A 239 -3.89 -12.01 16.24
C GLY A 239 -2.80 -10.95 16.15
N GLY A 240 -3.11 -9.89 15.41
CA GLY A 240 -2.19 -8.79 15.15
C GLY A 240 -2.55 -7.50 15.88
N GLY A 241 -1.65 -6.52 15.81
CA GLY A 241 -1.88 -5.15 16.29
C GLY A 241 -1.63 -4.93 17.78
N SER A 242 -2.00 -3.74 18.25
CA SER A 242 -1.93 -3.34 19.66
C SER A 242 -3.09 -2.36 19.94
N PRO A 243 -4.09 -2.76 20.76
CA PRO A 243 -4.17 -4.05 21.45
C PRO A 243 -4.32 -5.22 20.46
N ARG A 244 -3.76 -6.38 20.79
CA ARG A 244 -3.71 -7.53 19.88
C ARG A 244 -5.10 -8.14 19.76
N ARG A 245 -5.64 -8.22 18.54
CA ARG A 245 -6.98 -8.76 18.28
C ARG A 245 -7.00 -9.55 16.98
N CYS A 246 -7.73 -10.66 16.97
CA CYS A 246 -8.04 -11.38 15.74
C CYS A 246 -9.05 -10.60 14.90
N LYS A 247 -8.83 -10.58 13.59
CA LYS A 247 -9.74 -9.98 12.61
C LYS A 247 -10.17 -11.07 11.63
N ASP A 248 -11.46 -11.17 11.38
CA ASP A 248 -12.02 -12.00 10.31
C ASP A 248 -12.53 -11.07 9.21
N ALA A 249 -12.02 -11.25 7.99
CA ALA A 249 -12.38 -10.43 6.83
C ALA A 249 -13.03 -11.24 5.69
N ARG A 250 -13.32 -12.54 5.89
CA ARG A 250 -13.75 -13.44 4.80
C ARG A 250 -15.12 -13.13 4.22
N ARG A 251 -16.06 -12.61 5.03
CA ARG A 251 -17.45 -12.27 4.63
C ARG A 251 -17.88 -10.91 5.13
N GLN A 252 -17.56 -10.63 6.38
CA GLN A 252 -17.78 -9.37 7.05
C GLN A 252 -16.54 -9.08 7.87
N PHE A 253 -16.15 -7.81 7.92
CA PHE A 253 -15.06 -7.38 8.78
C PHE A 253 -15.50 -7.44 10.24
N ARG A 254 -14.91 -8.35 11.01
CA ARG A 254 -15.19 -8.54 12.44
C ARG A 254 -13.90 -8.53 13.21
N ILE A 255 -13.91 -7.91 14.38
CA ILE A 255 -12.80 -7.90 15.32
C ILE A 255 -13.25 -8.68 16.56
N ALA A 256 -12.38 -9.55 17.08
CA ALA A 256 -12.64 -10.23 18.33
C ALA A 256 -12.90 -9.21 19.46
N PRO A 257 -13.97 -9.36 20.26
CA PRO A 257 -14.31 -8.40 21.31
C PRO A 257 -13.24 -8.39 22.42
N GLY A 258 -12.56 -9.51 22.61
CA GLY A 258 -11.48 -9.68 23.57
C GLY A 258 -10.22 -10.30 22.95
N PRO A 259 -9.14 -10.44 23.74
CA PRO A 259 -7.97 -11.22 23.37
C PRO A 259 -8.35 -12.70 23.17
N ILE A 260 -7.66 -13.36 22.23
CA ILE A 260 -7.80 -14.80 21.98
C ILE A 260 -6.47 -15.46 22.36
N GLY A 261 -6.54 -16.39 23.31
CA GLY A 261 -5.38 -17.05 23.91
C GLY A 261 -5.17 -18.48 23.45
N SER A 262 -6.17 -19.10 22.82
CA SER A 262 -6.12 -20.50 22.39
C SER A 262 -6.72 -20.72 21.00
N GLU A 263 -6.34 -21.84 20.40
CA GLU A 263 -6.93 -22.33 19.16
C GLU A 263 -8.45 -22.58 19.30
N THR A 264 -8.89 -23.13 20.44
CA THR A 264 -10.32 -23.36 20.70
C THR A 264 -11.12 -22.06 20.66
N GLU A 265 -10.64 -21.01 21.33
CA GLU A 265 -11.26 -19.68 21.29
C GLU A 265 -11.23 -19.07 19.88
N LEU A 266 -10.15 -19.29 19.11
CA LEU A 266 -10.08 -18.86 17.71
C LEU A 266 -11.13 -19.57 16.85
N ASN A 267 -11.26 -20.89 16.99
CA ASN A 267 -12.24 -21.70 16.25
C ASN A 267 -13.67 -21.29 16.60
N GLU A 268 -13.93 -20.98 17.88
CA GLU A 268 -15.21 -20.42 18.30
C GLU A 268 -15.47 -19.05 17.65
N PHE A 269 -14.49 -18.14 17.64
CA PHE A 269 -14.63 -16.84 16.97
C PHE A 269 -14.87 -16.96 15.45
N LEU A 270 -14.17 -17.88 14.77
CA LEU A 270 -14.31 -18.10 13.34
C LEU A 270 -15.65 -18.74 12.95
N THR A 271 -16.27 -19.50 13.86
CA THR A 271 -17.50 -20.27 13.60
C THR A 271 -18.75 -19.68 14.28
N SER A 272 -18.60 -18.75 15.22
CA SER A 272 -19.71 -18.05 15.86
C SER A 272 -20.10 -16.79 15.08
N HIS A 273 -21.39 -16.58 14.89
CA HIS A 273 -21.96 -15.31 14.43
C HIS A 273 -23.22 -15.02 15.26
N PRO A 274 -23.31 -13.87 15.96
CA PRO A 274 -24.46 -13.56 16.82
C PRO A 274 -25.81 -13.55 16.09
N GLN A 275 -25.80 -13.36 14.76
CA GLN A 275 -27.00 -13.27 13.92
C GLN A 275 -27.23 -14.50 13.04
N GLN A 276 -26.44 -15.57 13.21
CA GLN A 276 -26.51 -16.74 12.33
C GLN A 276 -26.81 -18.01 13.14
N THR A 277 -27.90 -18.68 12.79
CA THR A 277 -28.22 -20.02 13.28
C THR A 277 -27.13 -21.00 12.81
N GLN A 278 -26.73 -21.95 13.67
CA GLN A 278 -25.74 -22.96 13.29
C GLN A 278 -26.24 -23.76 12.07
N SER A 279 -25.61 -23.50 10.93
CA SER A 279 -25.87 -24.26 9.71
C SER A 279 -25.07 -25.55 9.72
N SER A 280 -25.53 -26.56 8.98
CA SER A 280 -24.76 -27.80 8.73
C SER A 280 -23.38 -27.51 8.14
N THR A 281 -23.21 -26.41 7.40
CA THR A 281 -21.91 -25.93 6.89
C THR A 281 -21.00 -25.45 8.01
N ILE A 282 -21.51 -24.72 9.00
CA ILE A 282 -20.70 -24.28 10.16
C ILE A 282 -20.28 -25.49 11.00
N ALA A 283 -21.19 -26.45 11.21
CA ALA A 283 -20.88 -27.69 11.91
C ALA A 283 -19.79 -28.49 11.19
N MET A 284 -19.87 -28.59 9.86
CA MET A 284 -18.85 -29.22 9.03
C MET A 284 -17.50 -28.49 9.11
N ILE A 285 -17.48 -27.16 9.04
CA ILE A 285 -16.22 -26.40 9.17
C ILE A 285 -15.61 -26.62 10.56
N ARG A 286 -16.45 -26.64 11.60
CA ARG A 286 -15.99 -26.82 12.98
C ARG A 286 -15.32 -28.19 13.18
N SER A 287 -15.85 -29.27 12.60
CA SER A 287 -15.20 -30.58 12.72
C SER A 287 -13.79 -30.58 12.15
N TYR A 288 -13.56 -29.92 11.00
CA TYR A 288 -12.20 -29.80 10.44
C TYR A 288 -11.25 -28.93 11.26
N LEU A 289 -11.77 -28.07 12.14
CA LEU A 289 -10.96 -27.21 13.00
C LEU A 289 -10.67 -27.85 14.37
N GLU A 290 -11.55 -28.72 14.86
CA GLU A 290 -11.45 -29.35 16.18
C GLU A 290 -10.59 -30.64 16.17
N ASP A 291 -10.51 -31.31 15.02
CA ASP A 291 -9.85 -32.62 14.90
C ASP A 291 -8.30 -32.56 14.84
N SER A 292 -7.71 -31.36 14.88
CA SER A 292 -6.25 -31.18 14.78
C SER A 292 -5.72 -30.10 15.73
N GLN A 293 -4.63 -30.40 16.44
CA GLN A 293 -3.80 -29.40 17.10
C GLN A 293 -2.95 -28.72 16.03
N HIS A 294 -3.30 -27.48 15.66
CA HIS A 294 -2.55 -26.76 14.63
C HIS A 294 -1.39 -25.99 15.26
N GLN A 295 -0.25 -25.98 14.56
CA GLN A 295 0.87 -25.13 14.96
C GLN A 295 0.50 -23.66 14.75
N LEU A 296 0.60 -22.87 15.82
CA LEU A 296 0.43 -21.43 15.77
C LEU A 296 1.70 -20.80 15.19
N VAL A 297 1.56 -20.15 14.04
CA VAL A 297 2.66 -19.51 13.31
C VAL A 297 2.22 -18.12 12.85
N LEU A 298 3.18 -17.21 12.66
CA LEU A 298 2.90 -15.95 11.99
C LEU A 298 2.47 -16.23 10.55
N ALA A 299 1.30 -15.73 10.17
CA ALA A 299 0.79 -15.83 8.81
C ALA A 299 0.70 -14.45 8.16
N HIS A 300 0.96 -14.36 6.86
CA HIS A 300 0.84 -13.11 6.10
C HIS A 300 -0.61 -12.59 6.00
N GLY A 301 -1.60 -13.51 5.95
CA GLY A 301 -3.02 -13.18 5.87
C GLY A 301 -3.55 -12.77 4.48
N ASP A 302 -2.70 -12.25 3.59
CA ASP A 302 -3.01 -12.02 2.16
C ASP A 302 -1.84 -12.44 1.25
N PHE A 303 -1.45 -13.72 1.29
CA PHE A 303 -0.28 -14.21 0.55
C PHE A 303 -0.59 -14.47 -0.93
N HIS A 304 -0.87 -13.39 -1.66
CA HIS A 304 -1.22 -13.41 -3.08
C HIS A 304 -0.01 -13.06 -3.96
N PRO A 305 0.13 -13.59 -5.19
CA PRO A 305 1.24 -13.25 -6.09
C PRO A 305 1.44 -11.73 -6.35
N ARG A 306 0.36 -10.96 -6.31
CA ARG A 306 0.41 -9.49 -6.42
C ARG A 306 1.21 -8.81 -5.29
N ASN A 307 1.31 -9.47 -4.14
CA ASN A 307 1.99 -8.99 -2.95
C ASN A 307 3.45 -9.50 -2.89
N ILE A 308 3.93 -10.22 -3.89
CA ILE A 308 5.29 -10.75 -3.97
C ILE A 308 6.03 -9.97 -5.05
N ILE A 309 7.11 -9.28 -4.69
CA ILE A 309 7.91 -8.49 -5.64
C ILE A 309 9.11 -9.29 -6.10
N VAL A 310 9.27 -9.41 -7.42
CA VAL A 310 10.38 -10.10 -8.05
C VAL A 310 11.24 -9.16 -8.89
N ALA A 311 12.54 -9.43 -8.92
CA ALA A 311 13.50 -8.73 -9.75
C ALA A 311 14.29 -9.71 -10.61
N THR A 312 14.39 -9.41 -11.90
CA THR A 312 15.26 -10.12 -12.84
C THR A 312 16.62 -9.43 -12.88
N SER A 313 17.68 -10.10 -12.47
CA SER A 313 19.03 -9.52 -12.50
C SER A 313 19.55 -9.50 -13.93
N ARG A 314 19.29 -8.44 -14.70
CA ARG A 314 19.95 -8.27 -15.99
C ARG A 314 21.45 -8.06 -15.73
N LEU A 315 22.27 -9.01 -16.18
CA LEU A 315 23.72 -8.84 -16.31
C LEU A 315 24.00 -7.71 -17.31
N HIS A 316 23.93 -6.46 -16.88
CA HIS A 316 24.41 -5.32 -17.66
C HIS A 316 24.90 -4.23 -16.73
N ASP A 317 26.14 -4.38 -16.29
CA ASP A 317 27.06 -3.27 -15.96
C ASP A 317 28.52 -3.68 -16.23
N SER A 318 28.75 -4.48 -17.27
CA SER A 318 30.08 -4.65 -17.87
C SER A 318 30.08 -3.99 -19.25
N VAL A 319 30.76 -2.84 -19.29
CA VAL A 319 31.08 -1.97 -20.43
C VAL A 319 31.37 -2.75 -21.73
N PRO A 320 30.82 -2.35 -22.90
CA PRO A 320 31.19 -2.95 -24.17
C PRO A 320 32.49 -2.33 -24.69
N LEU A 321 33.61 -3.05 -24.63
CA LEU A 321 34.82 -2.72 -25.39
C LEU A 321 35.03 -3.72 -26.55
N HIS A 322 34.58 -3.29 -27.72
CA HIS A 322 35.11 -3.56 -29.07
C HIS A 322 35.47 -5.00 -29.52
N LYS A 323 34.57 -5.52 -30.38
CA LYS A 323 34.76 -6.05 -31.75
C LYS A 323 35.33 -7.47 -32.00
N PRO A 324 35.00 -8.07 -33.17
CA PRO A 324 34.58 -9.47 -33.27
C PRO A 324 35.61 -10.38 -33.95
N HIS A 325 35.53 -11.67 -33.67
CA HIS A 325 36.01 -12.70 -34.59
C HIS A 325 35.04 -13.88 -34.62
N HIS A 326 34.70 -14.30 -35.84
CA HIS A 326 33.94 -15.48 -36.18
C HIS A 326 34.55 -16.76 -35.59
N THR A 327 33.74 -17.63 -34.99
CA THR A 327 33.69 -19.06 -35.34
C THR A 327 32.50 -19.78 -34.68
N THR A 328 31.62 -20.29 -35.55
CA THR A 328 30.82 -21.53 -35.48
C THR A 328 30.41 -22.18 -34.15
N ASN A 329 29.10 -22.45 -34.07
CA ASN A 329 28.40 -23.52 -33.35
C ASN A 329 28.42 -23.47 -31.82
N ASP A 330 27.73 -22.47 -31.25
CA ASP A 330 27.32 -22.53 -29.85
C ASP A 330 25.82 -22.77 -29.73
N ILE A 331 25.52 -23.88 -29.07
CA ILE A 331 24.24 -24.21 -28.44
C ILE A 331 23.74 -22.95 -27.74
N VAL A 332 22.56 -22.46 -28.10
CA VAL A 332 21.89 -21.39 -27.38
C VAL A 332 21.50 -21.94 -26.01
N THR A 333 22.45 -21.95 -25.07
CA THR A 333 22.15 -21.99 -23.65
C THR A 333 21.43 -20.68 -23.37
N GLN A 334 20.11 -20.75 -23.34
CA GLN A 334 19.24 -19.68 -22.90
C GLN A 334 19.73 -19.29 -21.50
N TYR A 335 20.47 -18.18 -21.42
CA TYR A 335 20.98 -17.66 -20.15
C TYR A 335 19.75 -17.35 -19.28
N ASN A 336 19.41 -18.26 -18.37
CA ASN A 336 18.33 -18.06 -17.41
C ASN A 336 18.74 -16.90 -16.52
N THR A 337 18.22 -15.72 -16.84
CA THR A 337 18.40 -14.53 -16.02
C THR A 337 17.83 -14.83 -14.63
N PRO A 338 18.62 -14.79 -13.55
CA PRO A 338 18.12 -15.20 -12.25
C PRO A 338 17.04 -14.23 -11.79
N VAL A 339 15.87 -14.79 -11.45
CA VAL A 339 14.74 -14.08 -10.87
C VAL A 339 14.77 -14.28 -9.36
N THR A 340 14.70 -13.17 -8.62
CA THR A 340 14.84 -13.15 -7.16
C THR A 340 13.65 -12.47 -6.51
N ILE A 341 13.17 -13.01 -5.40
CA ILE A 341 12.17 -12.35 -4.56
C ILE A 341 12.88 -11.26 -3.77
N THR A 342 12.35 -10.05 -3.86
CA THR A 342 12.95 -8.87 -3.25
C THR A 342 12.12 -8.30 -2.12
N ALA A 343 10.80 -8.55 -2.12
CA ALA A 343 9.91 -8.15 -1.03
C ALA A 343 8.62 -8.98 -1.01
N ILE A 344 8.02 -9.05 0.18
CA ILE A 344 6.62 -9.42 0.39
C ILE A 344 5.93 -8.17 0.97
N LEU A 345 4.82 -7.76 0.36
CA LEU A 345 4.07 -6.54 0.68
C LEU A 345 2.74 -6.87 1.38
N ASP A 346 2.12 -5.84 1.96
CA ASP A 346 0.75 -5.90 2.50
C ASP A 346 0.55 -6.87 3.68
N TRP A 347 1.50 -6.83 4.62
CA TRP A 347 1.42 -7.45 5.95
C TRP A 347 0.30 -6.92 6.86
N GLU A 348 -0.61 -6.07 6.38
CA GLU A 348 -1.69 -5.48 7.17
C GLU A 348 -2.72 -6.50 7.67
N MET A 349 -2.79 -7.65 6.99
CA MET A 349 -3.62 -8.80 7.37
C MET A 349 -2.84 -9.87 8.15
N CYS A 350 -1.57 -9.63 8.49
CA CYS A 350 -0.77 -10.61 9.21
C CYS A 350 -1.28 -10.82 10.65
N GLY A 351 -1.05 -12.01 11.19
CA GLY A 351 -1.51 -12.40 12.52
C GLY A 351 -0.93 -13.71 13.02
#